data_AF-A0AAW1WSX6-F1
#
_entry.id   AF-A0AAW1WSX6-F1
#
_cell.length_a   1.000
_cell.length_b   1.000
_cell.length_c   1.000
_cell.angle_alpha   90.00
_cell.angle_beta   90.00
_cell.angle_gamma   90.00
#
_symmetry.space_group_name_H-M   'P 1'
#
loop_
_entity.id
_entity.type
_entity.pdbx_description
1 polymer ?
#
loop_
_entity_poly.entity_id
_entity_poly.type
_entity_poly.pdbx_seq_one_letter_code
_entity_poly.pdbx_strand_id
1 'polypeptide(L)'
;MASSQLFIILAVLAIFAPSILAKDFVVGDEQGWTVKIDYEAWAKGKQFNVGDNLLFKYPPGAHNVVEVKENEFKECAAPSSTKPLISGKDVIKLDSPGKRWFICSVGKHCQMGNQKVAINVQSSSSSSSSSSSTPSASPSASSPSSPIESNPSPSPPGPSDPSPVTPSPSKSVATRSTVGTRYGWWMVIIDSLWMLMA
;
A
#
# COMPACT_ATOMS: atom_id res chain seq x y z
N MET A 1 12.25 47.85 16.09
CA MET A 1 12.78 46.56 16.60
C MET A 1 11.73 45.46 16.58
N ALA A 2 10.49 45.68 17.05
CA ALA A 2 9.43 44.64 17.08
C ALA A 2 8.89 44.23 15.70
N SER A 3 8.81 45.14 14.73
CA SER A 3 8.28 44.84 13.39
C SER A 3 9.18 43.89 12.59
N SER A 4 10.49 44.11 12.62
CA SER A 4 11.48 43.26 11.92
C SER A 4 11.51 41.82 12.44
N GLN A 5 11.37 41.63 13.76
CA GLN A 5 11.27 40.30 14.37
C GLN A 5 9.99 39.57 13.95
N LEU A 6 8.87 40.29 13.83
CA LEU A 6 7.60 39.72 13.38
C LEU A 6 7.69 39.18 11.94
N PHE A 7 8.36 39.91 11.04
CA PHE A 7 8.57 39.47 9.66
C PHE A 7 9.49 38.25 9.56
N ILE A 8 10.54 38.16 10.39
CA ILE A 8 11.43 36.99 10.43
C ILE A 8 10.68 35.76 10.93
N ILE A 9 9.85 35.88 11.98
CA ILE A 9 9.05 34.77 12.50
C ILE A 9 8.02 34.29 11.47
N LEU A 10 7.32 35.20 10.78
CA LEU A 10 6.38 34.86 9.71
C LEU A 10 7.05 34.17 8.52
N ALA A 11 8.24 34.63 8.12
CA ALA A 11 9.02 34.03 7.04
C ALA A 11 9.50 32.61 7.42
N VAL A 12 9.97 32.41 8.64
CA VAL A 12 10.37 31.08 9.13
C VAL A 12 9.17 30.13 9.20
N LEU A 13 8.01 30.58 9.71
CA LEU A 13 6.79 29.76 9.73
C LEU A 13 6.30 29.37 8.34
N ALA A 14 6.45 30.25 7.34
CA ALA A 14 6.09 29.94 5.95
C ALA A 14 7.00 28.88 5.31
N ILE A 15 8.29 28.82 5.72
CA ILE A 15 9.26 27.81 5.21
C ILE A 15 8.99 26.42 5.83
N PHE A 16 8.48 26.36 7.06
CA PHE A 16 8.09 25.10 7.72
C PHE A 16 6.65 24.66 7.41
N ALA A 17 5.97 25.29 6.45
CA ALA A 17 4.66 24.83 6.03
C ALA A 17 4.76 23.42 5.40
N PRO A 18 4.05 22.41 5.92
CA PRO A 18 4.08 21.08 5.35
C PRO A 18 3.58 21.11 3.91
N SER A 19 4.42 20.66 2.98
CA SER A 19 4.07 20.55 1.56
C SER A 19 3.02 19.45 1.38
N ILE A 20 1.82 19.81 0.93
CA ILE A 20 0.71 18.88 0.63
C ILE A 20 0.93 18.29 -0.77
N LEU A 21 2.04 17.58 -0.98
CA LEU A 21 2.27 16.82 -2.22
C LEU A 21 1.79 15.38 -2.04
N ALA A 22 1.06 14.88 -3.03
CA ALA A 22 0.74 13.46 -3.14
C ALA A 22 2.03 12.64 -3.22
N LYS A 23 2.14 11.61 -2.39
CA LYS A 23 3.28 10.70 -2.39
C LYS A 23 3.01 9.50 -3.27
N ASP A 24 3.98 9.15 -4.10
CA ASP A 24 3.95 7.91 -4.88
C ASP A 24 4.68 6.79 -4.13
N PHE A 25 3.96 5.72 -3.82
CA PHE A 25 4.49 4.51 -3.22
C PHE A 25 4.69 3.44 -4.28
N VAL A 26 5.94 3.13 -4.60
CA VAL A 26 6.24 1.97 -5.45
C VAL A 26 6.02 0.71 -4.64
N VAL A 27 5.03 -0.10 -5.04
CA VAL A 27 4.68 -1.33 -4.34
C VAL A 27 5.81 -2.34 -4.51
N GLY A 28 6.40 -2.79 -3.40
CA GLY A 28 7.61 -3.62 -3.40
C GLY A 28 8.91 -2.85 -3.65
N ASP A 29 8.90 -1.52 -3.55
CA ASP A 29 10.06 -0.64 -3.70
C ASP A 29 10.90 -0.97 -4.96
N GLU A 30 12.18 -1.33 -4.82
CA GLU A 30 13.05 -1.63 -5.97
C GLU A 30 12.69 -2.95 -6.67
N GLN A 31 12.06 -3.89 -5.95
CA GLN A 31 11.66 -5.19 -6.49
C GLN A 31 10.37 -5.08 -7.33
N GLY A 32 9.54 -4.08 -7.06
CA GLY A 32 8.27 -3.87 -7.73
C GLY A 32 7.23 -4.95 -7.38
N TRP A 33 6.22 -5.07 -8.23
CA TRP A 33 5.13 -6.02 -8.05
C TRP A 33 5.52 -7.39 -8.60
N THR A 34 6.07 -8.25 -7.74
CA THR A 34 6.49 -9.61 -8.07
C THR A 34 6.13 -10.63 -6.97
N VAL A 35 6.37 -11.91 -7.23
CA VAL A 35 6.18 -13.01 -6.27
C VAL A 35 7.36 -13.12 -5.31
N LYS A 36 7.15 -13.78 -4.16
CA LYS A 36 8.15 -14.06 -3.12
C LYS A 36 8.72 -12.81 -2.44
N ILE A 37 7.91 -11.77 -2.34
CA ILE A 37 8.19 -10.56 -1.56
C ILE A 37 7.28 -10.54 -0.33
N ASP A 38 7.82 -10.03 0.78
CA ASP A 38 7.04 -9.75 1.98
C ASP A 38 6.43 -8.34 1.89
N TYR A 39 5.20 -8.27 1.36
CA TYR A 39 4.48 -7.01 1.24
C TYR A 39 3.97 -6.45 2.57
N GLU A 40 3.89 -7.28 3.62
CA GLU A 40 3.56 -6.80 4.96
C GLU A 40 4.74 -6.04 5.55
N ALA A 41 5.95 -6.58 5.42
CA ALA A 41 7.18 -5.89 5.75
C ALA A 41 7.35 -4.61 4.93
N TRP A 42 7.03 -4.65 3.63
CA TRP A 42 7.02 -3.44 2.79
C TRP A 42 6.03 -2.39 3.32
N ALA A 43 4.79 -2.77 3.65
CA ALA A 43 3.80 -1.81 4.12
C ALA A 43 4.10 -1.26 5.52
N LYS A 44 4.90 -1.98 6.32
CA LYS A 44 5.19 -1.63 7.71
C LYS A 44 5.88 -0.26 7.81
N GLY A 45 5.30 0.61 8.63
CA GLY A 45 5.83 1.96 8.89
C GLY A 45 5.58 2.98 7.77
N LYS A 46 4.96 2.57 6.65
CA LYS A 46 4.53 3.51 5.61
C LYS A 46 3.17 4.11 6.00
N GLN A 47 3.06 5.42 5.83
CA GLN A 47 1.85 6.20 6.11
C GLN A 47 1.18 6.55 4.80
N PHE A 48 0.09 5.85 4.47
CA PHE A 48 -0.70 6.09 3.27
C PHE A 48 -1.80 7.10 3.60
N ASN A 49 -1.91 8.19 2.85
CA ASN A 49 -2.94 9.21 3.06
C ASN A 49 -3.84 9.33 1.84
N VAL A 50 -5.05 9.83 2.05
CA VAL A 50 -5.90 10.28 0.93
C VAL A 50 -5.14 11.33 0.11
N GLY A 51 -5.04 11.10 -1.19
CA GLY A 51 -4.28 11.89 -2.14
C GLY A 51 -3.02 11.19 -2.68
N ASP A 52 -2.46 10.25 -1.92
CA ASP A 52 -1.29 9.46 -2.32
C ASP A 52 -1.61 8.48 -3.45
N ASN A 53 -0.57 7.91 -4.07
CA ASN A 53 -0.71 6.90 -5.12
C ASN A 53 0.06 5.63 -4.79
N LEU A 54 -0.50 4.49 -5.18
CA LEU A 54 0.24 3.23 -5.30
C LEU A 54 0.67 3.04 -6.76
N LEU A 55 1.96 2.82 -6.99
CA LEU A 55 2.52 2.51 -8.30
C LEU A 55 2.95 1.05 -8.35
N PHE A 56 2.26 0.26 -9.15
CA PHE A 56 2.55 -1.15 -9.39
C PHE A 56 3.40 -1.29 -10.66
N LYS A 57 4.65 -1.74 -10.50
CA LYS A 57 5.60 -1.93 -11.61
C LYS A 57 5.88 -3.39 -11.81
N TYR A 58 5.63 -3.89 -13.02
CA TYR A 58 5.85 -5.29 -13.39
C TYR A 58 5.91 -5.45 -14.92
N PRO A 59 6.50 -6.53 -15.46
CA PRO A 59 6.46 -6.80 -16.90
C PRO A 59 5.02 -7.03 -17.36
N PRO A 60 4.50 -6.31 -18.38
CA PRO A 60 3.15 -6.53 -18.89
C PRO A 60 2.94 -8.01 -19.28
N GLY A 61 1.79 -8.56 -18.90
CA GLY A 61 1.45 -9.97 -19.12
C GLY A 61 2.05 -10.96 -18.11
N ALA A 62 3.04 -10.57 -17.30
CA ALA A 62 3.56 -11.43 -16.24
C ALA A 62 2.71 -11.38 -14.96
N HIS A 63 2.19 -10.20 -14.64
CA HIS A 63 1.36 -9.98 -13.46
C HIS A 63 0.16 -9.11 -13.83
N ASN A 64 -0.73 -8.92 -12.87
CA ASN A 64 -1.83 -7.98 -12.93
C ASN A 64 -2.09 -7.43 -11.52
N VAL A 65 -2.94 -6.41 -11.43
CA VAL A 65 -3.38 -5.85 -10.16
C VAL A 65 -4.91 -5.88 -10.12
N VAL A 66 -5.44 -6.49 -9.07
CA VAL A 66 -6.88 -6.52 -8.79
C VAL A 66 -7.10 -5.99 -7.39
N GLU A 67 -7.91 -4.96 -7.26
CA GLU A 67 -8.44 -4.55 -5.96
C GLU A 67 -9.59 -5.47 -5.55
N VAL A 68 -9.54 -5.93 -4.30
CA VAL A 68 -10.46 -6.94 -3.76
C VAL A 68 -10.91 -6.57 -2.35
N LYS A 69 -11.92 -7.27 -1.85
CA LYS A 69 -12.36 -7.18 -0.45
C LYS A 69 -11.45 -8.02 0.46
N GLU A 70 -11.59 -7.85 1.78
CA GLU A 70 -10.78 -8.57 2.76
C GLU A 70 -10.86 -10.10 2.64
N ASN A 71 -12.05 -10.66 2.46
CA ASN A 71 -12.21 -12.12 2.34
C ASN A 71 -11.59 -12.65 1.03
N GLU A 72 -11.84 -11.96 -0.08
CA GLU A 72 -11.23 -12.24 -1.39
C GLU A 72 -9.70 -12.14 -1.34
N PHE A 73 -9.16 -11.20 -0.57
CA PHE A 73 -7.73 -11.10 -0.32
C PHE A 73 -7.19 -12.31 0.46
N LYS A 74 -7.88 -12.73 1.52
CA LYS A 74 -7.50 -13.91 2.33
C LYS A 74 -7.50 -15.18 1.48
N GLU A 75 -8.52 -15.33 0.64
CA GLU A 75 -8.72 -16.50 -0.22
C GLU A 75 -7.95 -16.43 -1.55
N CYS A 76 -7.35 -15.27 -1.86
CA CYS A 76 -6.73 -15.00 -3.17
C CYS A 76 -7.69 -15.22 -4.34
N ALA A 77 -8.95 -14.79 -4.17
CA ALA A 77 -10.03 -15.00 -5.12
C ALA A 77 -10.53 -13.66 -5.67
N ALA A 78 -10.16 -13.32 -6.90
CA ALA A 78 -10.70 -12.15 -7.58
C ALA A 78 -12.12 -12.44 -8.11
N PRO A 79 -13.11 -11.54 -7.93
CA PRO A 79 -14.42 -11.67 -8.56
C PRO A 79 -14.29 -11.67 -10.09
N SER A 80 -15.09 -12.47 -10.78
CA SER A 80 -15.10 -12.51 -12.25
C SER A 80 -15.56 -11.19 -12.89
N SER A 81 -16.29 -10.36 -12.15
CA SER A 81 -16.75 -9.04 -12.58
C SER A 81 -15.68 -7.95 -12.46
N THR A 82 -14.60 -8.18 -11.71
CA THR A 82 -13.55 -7.18 -11.50
C THR A 82 -12.57 -7.21 -12.67
N LYS A 83 -12.43 -6.08 -13.36
CA LYS A 83 -11.44 -5.94 -14.43
C LYS A 83 -10.04 -5.73 -13.84
N PRO A 84 -9.06 -6.58 -14.17
CA PRO A 84 -7.68 -6.40 -13.72
C PRO A 84 -7.00 -5.23 -14.43
N LEU A 85 -6.10 -4.55 -13.72
CA LEU A 85 -5.12 -3.65 -14.33
C LEU A 85 -3.93 -4.49 -14.84
N ILE A 86 -3.47 -4.21 -16.05
CA ILE A 86 -2.54 -5.08 -16.79
C ILE A 86 -1.42 -4.31 -17.51
N SER A 87 -1.27 -3.00 -17.27
CA SER A 87 -0.34 -2.17 -18.07
C SER A 87 1.13 -2.39 -17.73
N GLY A 88 1.43 -2.99 -16.57
CA GLY A 88 2.79 -3.12 -16.05
C GLY A 88 3.34 -1.87 -15.34
N LYS A 89 2.58 -0.76 -15.35
CA LYS A 89 2.90 0.50 -14.64
C LYS A 89 1.61 1.14 -14.11
N ASP A 90 0.78 0.34 -13.45
CA ASP A 90 -0.54 0.81 -13.01
C ASP A 90 -0.43 1.73 -11.81
N VAL A 91 -1.21 2.81 -11.83
CA VAL A 91 -1.31 3.77 -10.74
C VAL A 91 -2.70 3.71 -10.14
N ILE A 92 -2.78 3.52 -8.83
CA ILE A 92 -4.04 3.56 -8.07
C ILE A 92 -3.96 4.74 -7.11
N LYS A 93 -4.83 5.72 -7.32
CA LYS A 93 -4.98 6.86 -6.41
C LYS A 93 -5.73 6.43 -5.15
N LEU A 94 -5.20 6.82 -3.99
CA LEU A 94 -5.84 6.61 -2.70
C LEU A 94 -6.80 7.77 -2.44
N ASP A 95 -8.07 7.57 -2.80
CA ASP A 95 -9.11 8.61 -2.81
C ASP A 95 -9.98 8.63 -1.53
N SER A 96 -9.92 7.57 -0.74
CA SER A 96 -10.75 7.37 0.43
C SER A 96 -9.97 6.72 1.58
N PRO A 97 -10.27 7.08 2.85
CA PRO A 97 -9.68 6.42 4.00
C PRO A 97 -10.15 4.96 4.12
N GLY A 98 -9.34 4.13 4.77
CA GLY A 98 -9.68 2.76 5.12
C GLY A 98 -8.70 1.73 4.58
N LYS A 99 -8.97 0.47 4.92
CA LYS A 99 -8.18 -0.66 4.43
C LYS A 99 -8.45 -0.92 2.96
N ARG A 100 -7.39 -1.17 2.20
CA ARG A 100 -7.47 -1.57 0.79
C ARG A 100 -6.60 -2.80 0.56
N TRP A 101 -7.06 -3.69 -0.30
CA TRP A 101 -6.43 -4.98 -0.55
C TRP A 101 -6.24 -5.20 -2.05
N PHE A 102 -5.03 -5.58 -2.43
CA PHE A 102 -4.67 -5.80 -3.82
C PHE A 102 -4.01 -7.16 -3.96
N ILE A 103 -4.34 -7.88 -5.03
CA ILE A 103 -3.78 -9.20 -5.34
C ILE A 103 -3.35 -9.27 -6.81
N CYS A 104 -2.46 -10.21 -7.11
CA CYS A 104 -2.29 -10.70 -8.47
C CYS A 104 -3.12 -11.97 -8.66
N SER A 105 -4.05 -11.95 -9.61
CA SER A 105 -4.93 -13.08 -9.91
C SER A 105 -4.37 -14.03 -10.99
N VAL A 106 -3.13 -13.81 -11.44
CA VAL A 106 -2.48 -14.69 -12.43
C VAL A 106 -2.07 -16.01 -11.77
N GLY A 107 -2.66 -17.12 -12.22
CA GLY A 107 -2.29 -18.47 -11.80
C GLY A 107 -2.33 -18.65 -10.29
N LYS A 108 -1.18 -18.99 -9.68
CA LYS A 108 -1.01 -19.16 -8.22
C LYS A 108 -0.14 -18.07 -7.59
N HIS A 109 0.00 -16.90 -8.22
CA HIS A 109 0.89 -15.84 -7.74
C HIS A 109 0.46 -15.29 -6.37
N CYS A 110 -0.84 -15.14 -6.11
CA CYS A 110 -1.32 -14.73 -4.79
C CYS A 110 -1.15 -15.86 -3.76
N GLN A 111 -1.65 -17.07 -4.05
CA GLN A 111 -1.71 -18.19 -3.09
C GLN A 111 -0.33 -18.72 -2.71
N MET A 112 0.54 -18.95 -3.69
CA MET A 112 1.86 -19.56 -3.47
C MET A 112 2.99 -18.55 -3.55
N GLY A 113 2.83 -17.50 -4.35
CA GLY A 113 3.82 -16.45 -4.52
C GLY A 113 3.70 -15.32 -3.51
N ASN A 114 2.69 -15.32 -2.64
CA ASN A 114 2.38 -14.23 -1.71
C ASN A 114 2.30 -12.85 -2.41
N GLN A 115 1.88 -12.82 -3.68
CA GLN A 115 1.76 -11.57 -4.44
C GLN A 115 0.43 -10.88 -4.14
N LYS A 116 0.37 -10.32 -2.94
CA LYS A 116 -0.78 -9.64 -2.35
C LYS A 116 -0.30 -8.57 -1.38
N VAL A 117 -0.96 -7.43 -1.34
CA VAL A 117 -0.64 -6.33 -0.42
C VAL A 117 -1.90 -5.75 0.20
N ALA A 118 -1.84 -5.46 1.50
CA ALA A 118 -2.87 -4.74 2.23
C ALA A 118 -2.27 -3.44 2.77
N ILE A 119 -3.01 -2.35 2.64
CA ILE A 119 -2.64 -1.05 3.18
C ILE A 119 -3.80 -0.47 4.00
N ASN A 120 -3.51 0.52 4.84
CA ASN A 120 -4.51 1.29 5.55
C ASN A 120 -4.33 2.78 5.23
N VAL A 121 -5.29 3.36 4.51
CA VAL A 121 -5.28 4.76 4.11
C VAL A 121 -5.84 5.61 5.24
N GLN A 122 -5.09 6.61 5.65
CA GLN A 122 -5.50 7.62 6.62
C GLN A 122 -6.25 8.74 5.92
N SER A 123 -7.24 9.32 6.61
CA SER A 123 -7.85 10.57 6.16
C SER A 123 -6.76 11.62 5.98
N SER A 124 -6.87 12.42 4.91
CA SER A 124 -6.02 13.59 4.72
C SER A 124 -6.27 14.54 5.90
N SER A 125 -5.39 14.49 6.90
CA SER A 125 -5.39 15.50 7.95
C SER A 125 -4.82 16.76 7.32
N SER A 126 -5.70 17.66 6.90
CA SER A 126 -5.32 19.07 6.83
C SER A 126 -4.85 19.42 8.22
N SER A 127 -3.56 19.71 8.35
CA SER A 127 -2.87 20.10 9.57
C SER A 127 -3.79 20.90 10.51
N SER A 128 -4.40 20.22 11.45
CA SER A 128 -5.18 20.81 12.53
C SER A 128 -4.76 20.09 13.79
N SER A 129 -3.80 20.75 14.45
CA SER A 129 -3.62 20.82 15.91
C SER A 129 -4.09 19.60 16.71
N SER A 130 -3.11 18.88 17.25
CA SER A 130 -3.23 18.04 18.43
C SER A 130 -4.18 18.63 19.48
N SER A 131 -5.40 18.08 19.56
CA SER A 131 -6.27 18.20 20.71
C SER A 131 -6.39 16.83 21.35
N SER A 132 -5.67 16.68 22.46
CA SER A 132 -5.83 15.63 23.45
C SER A 132 -7.29 15.59 23.95
N SER A 133 -8.02 14.53 23.66
CA SER A 133 -9.31 14.26 24.30
C SER A 133 -9.15 13.13 25.34
N THR A 134 -9.29 13.54 26.59
CA THR A 134 -9.44 12.71 27.80
C THR A 134 -10.70 11.84 27.72
N PRO A 135 -10.73 10.65 28.35
CA PRO A 135 -11.91 9.77 28.33
C PRO A 135 -12.91 10.22 29.41
N SER A 136 -14.19 10.31 29.05
CA SER A 136 -15.28 10.45 30.03
C SER A 136 -16.21 9.25 29.93
N ALA A 137 -16.54 8.70 31.10
CA ALA A 137 -17.18 7.41 31.29
C ALA A 137 -18.70 7.40 31.01
N SER A 138 -19.18 6.17 30.73
CA SER A 138 -20.54 5.57 30.74
C SER A 138 -21.51 6.10 31.83
N PRO A 139 -22.82 5.71 31.90
CA PRO A 139 -23.51 4.58 31.24
C PRO A 139 -24.98 4.82 30.80
N SER A 140 -25.59 3.86 30.07
CA SER A 140 -26.90 3.30 30.45
C SER A 140 -27.35 2.13 29.57
N ALA A 141 -27.93 1.16 30.27
CA ALA A 141 -28.44 -0.12 29.80
C ALA A 141 -29.76 0.01 29.03
N SER A 142 -30.07 -0.99 28.18
CA SER A 142 -31.34 -1.75 28.18
C SER A 142 -31.33 -2.82 27.07
N SER A 143 -31.38 -4.09 27.49
CA SER A 143 -31.84 -5.28 26.74
C SER A 143 -33.34 -5.14 26.37
N PRO A 144 -34.00 -5.93 25.47
CA PRO A 144 -33.97 -7.41 25.51
C PRO A 144 -34.19 -8.23 24.21
N SER A 145 -33.89 -9.53 24.40
CA SER A 145 -34.55 -10.75 23.88
C SER A 145 -34.30 -11.31 22.47
N SER A 146 -33.93 -12.60 22.51
CA SER A 146 -33.71 -13.62 21.47
C SER A 146 -34.93 -13.92 20.58
N PRO A 147 -34.75 -14.70 19.49
CA PRO A 147 -34.92 -16.16 19.62
C PRO A 147 -33.80 -17.00 19.00
N ILE A 148 -33.69 -18.20 19.59
CA ILE A 148 -32.85 -19.34 19.22
C ILE A 148 -33.62 -20.14 18.15
N GLU A 149 -33.02 -20.48 17.00
CA GLU A 149 -33.55 -21.58 16.18
C GLU A 149 -32.45 -22.28 15.35
N SER A 150 -32.20 -23.52 15.78
CA SER A 150 -31.70 -24.72 15.09
C SER A 150 -30.66 -24.66 13.95
N ASN A 151 -29.46 -25.12 14.31
CA ASN A 151 -28.52 -25.85 13.45
C ASN A 151 -29.10 -27.24 13.10
N PRO A 152 -28.80 -27.79 11.91
CA PRO A 152 -27.94 -28.98 11.94
C PRO A 152 -26.86 -29.00 10.84
N SER A 153 -25.68 -29.45 11.26
CA SER A 153 -24.60 -29.96 10.42
C SER A 153 -25.04 -31.24 9.68
N PRO A 154 -24.48 -31.51 8.48
CA PRO A 154 -23.60 -32.68 8.43
C PRO A 154 -22.33 -32.51 7.59
N SER A 155 -21.38 -33.36 8.00
CA SER A 155 -19.99 -33.67 7.61
C SER A 155 -19.61 -33.82 6.12
N PRO A 156 -18.28 -33.88 5.83
CA PRO A 156 -17.72 -33.83 4.47
C PRO A 156 -17.39 -35.21 3.89
N PRO A 157 -17.19 -35.30 2.57
CA PRO A 157 -16.20 -36.19 1.95
C PRO A 157 -15.19 -35.33 1.17
N GLY A 158 -13.90 -35.28 1.52
CA GLY A 158 -12.90 -36.32 1.29
C GLY A 158 -11.93 -35.84 0.20
N PRO A 159 -10.66 -35.52 0.50
CA PRO A 159 -9.70 -35.10 -0.51
C PRO A 159 -9.06 -36.32 -1.20
N SER A 160 -9.25 -36.41 -2.52
CA SER A 160 -8.41 -37.24 -3.40
C SER A 160 -7.36 -36.34 -4.03
N ASP A 161 -6.10 -36.60 -3.71
CA ASP A 161 -4.90 -36.00 -4.29
C ASP A 161 -3.97 -37.17 -4.68
N PRO A 162 -2.88 -37.03 -5.47
CA PRO A 162 -2.66 -36.23 -6.68
C PRO A 162 -2.29 -37.13 -7.88
N SER A 163 -2.13 -36.55 -9.07
CA SER A 163 -1.19 -37.10 -10.07
C SER A 163 -0.25 -36.00 -10.55
N PRO A 164 1.08 -36.23 -10.54
CA PRO A 164 2.05 -35.20 -10.87
C PRO A 164 2.30 -35.17 -12.38
N VAL A 165 2.08 -34.00 -13.00
CA VAL A 165 2.61 -33.71 -14.34
C VAL A 165 3.83 -32.80 -14.20
N THR A 166 4.99 -33.40 -14.43
CA THR A 166 6.28 -32.76 -14.69
C THR A 166 6.22 -31.78 -15.86
N PRO A 167 6.83 -30.59 -15.74
CA PRO A 167 7.34 -29.88 -16.91
C PRO A 167 8.88 -29.90 -16.99
N SER A 168 9.34 -30.14 -18.21
CA SER A 168 10.74 -30.10 -18.68
C SER A 168 11.46 -28.77 -18.43
N PRO A 169 12.80 -28.80 -18.31
CA PRO A 169 13.62 -27.60 -18.17
C PRO A 169 13.90 -26.97 -19.55
N SER A 170 13.51 -25.71 -19.73
CA SER A 170 13.96 -24.89 -20.86
C SER A 170 14.94 -23.82 -20.37
N LYS A 171 16.01 -23.69 -21.15
CA LYS A 171 17.32 -23.13 -20.79
C LYS A 171 17.28 -21.62 -20.53
N SER A 172 18.00 -21.22 -19.49
CA SER A 172 18.31 -19.85 -19.13
C SER A 172 19.22 -19.19 -20.18
N VAL A 173 18.84 -18.02 -20.67
CA VAL A 173 19.75 -17.08 -21.33
C VAL A 173 19.97 -15.93 -20.37
N ALA A 174 21.20 -15.84 -19.85
CA ALA A 174 21.68 -14.71 -19.08
C ALA A 174 22.07 -13.59 -20.04
N THR A 175 21.45 -12.42 -19.88
CA THR A 175 21.94 -11.18 -20.49
C THR A 175 22.24 -10.18 -19.38
N ARG A 176 23.54 -10.06 -19.11
CA ARG A 176 24.17 -9.01 -18.31
C ARG A 176 23.80 -7.65 -18.92
N SER A 177 23.21 -6.77 -18.13
CA SER A 177 23.08 -5.36 -18.52
C SER A 177 23.49 -4.44 -17.37
N THR A 178 24.22 -3.43 -17.77
CA THR A 178 25.24 -2.71 -17.01
C THR A 178 24.61 -1.67 -16.09
N VAL A 179 25.23 -1.52 -14.93
CA VAL A 179 25.01 -0.50 -13.90
C VAL A 179 24.87 0.90 -14.52
N GLY A 180 23.74 1.56 -14.25
CA GLY A 180 23.48 2.96 -14.58
C GLY A 180 23.20 3.74 -13.31
N THR A 181 24.26 4.03 -12.55
CA THR A 181 24.22 4.88 -11.36
C THR A 181 23.85 6.30 -11.78
N ARG A 182 22.69 6.81 -11.34
CA ARG A 182 22.37 8.24 -11.38
C ARG A 182 22.11 8.73 -9.97
N TYR A 183 23.21 8.96 -9.26
CA TYR A 183 23.25 9.92 -8.17
C TYR A 183 23.09 11.34 -8.74
N GLY A 184 22.39 12.21 -8.03
CA GLY A 184 22.53 13.65 -8.18
C GLY A 184 21.31 14.38 -8.72
N TRP A 185 20.48 14.86 -7.79
CA TRP A 185 19.92 16.23 -7.87
C TRP A 185 19.38 16.76 -6.54
N TRP A 186 19.34 15.95 -5.47
CA TRP A 186 18.90 16.38 -4.14
C TRP A 186 19.96 17.08 -3.27
N MET A 187 21.24 17.12 -3.68
CA MET A 187 22.30 17.79 -2.89
C MET A 187 22.60 19.23 -3.31
N VAL A 188 22.01 19.78 -4.37
CA VAL A 188 22.32 21.16 -4.81
C VAL A 188 21.56 22.23 -4.01
N ILE A 189 20.51 21.85 -3.26
CA ILE A 189 19.69 22.80 -2.50
C ILE A 189 20.23 23.02 -1.08
N ILE A 190 21.03 22.11 -0.53
CA ILE A 190 21.53 22.24 0.85
C ILE A 190 22.85 23.04 0.90
N ASP A 191 23.71 22.96 -0.12
CA ASP A 191 24.99 23.70 -0.14
C ASP A 191 24.83 25.19 -0.50
N SER A 192 23.72 25.60 -1.12
CA SER A 192 23.45 27.03 -1.38
C SER A 192 23.03 27.80 -0.14
N LEU A 193 22.77 27.13 0.98
CA LEU A 193 22.37 27.76 2.25
C LEU A 193 23.56 27.98 3.22
N TRP A 194 24.75 27.47 2.92
CA TRP A 194 25.95 27.71 3.73
C TRP A 194 26.78 28.93 3.29
N MET A 195 26.57 29.43 2.06
CA MET A 195 27.27 30.62 1.55
C MET A 195 26.59 31.96 1.84
N LEU A 196 25.41 31.98 2.45
CA LEU A 196 24.70 33.22 2.85
C LEU A 196 24.81 33.54 4.34
N MET A 197 25.62 32.79 5.08
CA MET A 197 25.85 32.98 6.53
C MET A 197 27.35 33.11 6.89
N ALA A 198 28.21 33.45 5.92
CA ALA A 198 29.61 33.80 6.13
C ALA A 198 29.93 35.17 5.52
#